data_AF-A0A7L8V503-F1
#
_entry.id   AF-A0A7L8V503-F1
#
_cell.length_a   1.000
_cell.length_b   1.000
_cell.length_c   1.000
_cell.angle_alpha   90.00
_cell.angle_beta   90.00
_cell.angle_gamma   90.00
#
_symmetry.space_group_name_H-M   'P 1'
#
loop_
_entity.id
_entity.type
_entity.pdbx_description
1 polymer ?
#
loop_
_entity_poly.entity_id
_entity_poly.type
_entity_poly.pdbx_seq_one_letter_code
_entity_poly.pdbx_strand_id
1 'polypeptide(L)'
;MFEEELDLTKFRTTLKKVIQNLEEIENVSIKDLKEEVENAFGTYHYDGIDEIKFCEKWECIDSDGEYVLNVGIDHENAYEFSVYIKVTNNKASITNVL
;
A
#
# COMPACT_ATOMS: atom_id res chain seq x y z
N MET A 1 -23.97 -20.64 -20.47
CA MET A 1 -22.51 -20.55 -20.46
C MET A 1 -22.23 -19.23 -19.77
N PHE A 2 -21.77 -19.27 -18.53
CA PHE A 2 -21.57 -18.06 -17.72
C PHE A 2 -20.35 -17.34 -18.29
N GLU A 3 -20.59 -16.36 -19.16
CA GLU A 3 -19.64 -15.28 -19.34
C GLU A 3 -19.81 -14.41 -18.09
N GLU A 4 -18.98 -14.68 -17.07
CA GLU A 4 -18.70 -13.67 -16.06
C GLU A 4 -18.05 -12.51 -16.82
N GLU A 5 -18.90 -11.57 -17.27
CA GLU A 5 -18.45 -10.24 -17.63
C GLU A 5 -17.77 -9.68 -16.37
N LEU A 6 -16.44 -9.78 -16.33
CA LEU A 6 -15.63 -8.98 -15.42
C LEU A 6 -16.05 -7.54 -15.66
N ASP A 7 -16.83 -7.03 -14.72
CA ASP A 7 -17.46 -5.72 -14.79
C ASP A 7 -16.37 -4.67 -14.59
N LEU A 8 -15.71 -4.30 -15.70
CA LEU A 8 -14.58 -3.35 -15.80
C LEU A 8 -14.91 -1.93 -15.26
N THR A 9 -16.14 -1.73 -14.78
CA THR A 9 -16.61 -0.54 -14.06
C THR A 9 -16.29 -0.57 -12.56
N LYS A 10 -15.92 -1.72 -11.98
CA LYS A 10 -15.98 -1.93 -10.52
C LYS A 10 -14.74 -1.56 -9.70
N PHE A 11 -13.56 -1.33 -10.29
CA PHE A 11 -12.38 -0.94 -9.53
C PHE A 11 -11.61 0.19 -10.24
N ARG A 12 -11.83 1.41 -9.77
CA ARG A 12 -11.28 2.66 -10.34
C ARG A 12 -10.52 3.46 -9.28
N THR A 13 -9.76 2.79 -8.41
CA THR A 13 -8.86 3.54 -7.54
C THR A 13 -7.66 3.94 -8.37
N THR A 14 -7.51 5.24 -8.59
CA THR A 14 -6.34 5.80 -9.28
C THR A 14 -5.14 5.79 -8.35
N LEU A 15 -3.92 5.85 -8.88
CA LEU A 15 -2.69 6.04 -8.10
C LEU A 15 -2.83 7.18 -7.08
N LYS A 16 -3.50 8.27 -7.48
CA LYS A 16 -3.80 9.41 -6.61
C LYS A 16 -4.61 9.02 -5.38
N LYS A 17 -5.56 8.10 -5.52
CA LYS A 17 -6.40 7.66 -4.41
C LYS A 17 -5.68 6.65 -3.52
N VAL A 18 -4.81 5.80 -4.10
CA VAL A 18 -3.88 4.99 -3.30
C VAL A 18 -2.99 5.89 -2.45
N ILE A 19 -2.38 6.92 -3.04
CA ILE A 19 -1.57 7.91 -2.31
C ILE A 19 -2.38 8.55 -1.17
N GLN A 20 -3.60 9.01 -1.44
CA GLN A 20 -4.48 9.59 -0.40
C GLN A 20 -4.76 8.61 0.74
N ASN A 21 -5.12 7.36 0.42
CA ASN A 21 -5.38 6.33 1.43
C ASN A 21 -4.14 6.05 2.27
N LEU A 22 -2.95 6.00 1.64
CA LEU A 22 -1.68 5.80 2.34
C LEU A 22 -1.36 6.99 3.26
N GLU A 23 -1.53 8.22 2.80
CA GLU A 23 -1.31 9.44 3.60
C GLU A 23 -2.29 9.56 4.79
N GLU A 24 -3.45 8.91 4.73
CA GLU A 24 -4.42 8.86 5.84
C GLU A 24 -4.03 7.86 6.94
N ILE A 25 -3.03 6.99 6.71
CA ILE A 25 -2.56 6.03 7.71
C ILE A 25 -1.75 6.74 8.79
N GLU A 26 -2.37 6.98 9.95
CA GLU A 26 -1.71 7.57 11.11
C GLU A 26 -2.01 6.81 12.41
N ASN A 27 -1.03 6.75 13.30
CA ASN A 27 -1.15 6.17 14.65
C ASN A 27 -1.58 4.68 14.69
N VAL A 28 -1.28 3.92 13.63
CA VAL A 28 -1.58 2.49 13.54
C VAL A 28 -0.51 1.66 14.22
N SER A 29 -0.83 0.45 14.70
CA SER A 29 0.21 -0.43 15.25
C SER A 29 1.17 -0.86 14.14
N ILE A 30 2.46 -1.02 14.46
CA ILE A 30 3.45 -1.53 13.48
C ILE A 30 3.02 -2.87 12.87
N LYS A 31 2.35 -3.73 13.66
CA LYS A 31 1.85 -5.04 13.20
C LYS A 31 0.73 -4.93 12.17
N ASP A 32 -0.11 -3.91 12.32
CA ASP A 32 -1.29 -3.68 11.49
C ASP A 32 -0.94 -2.80 10.27
N LEU A 33 0.20 -2.11 10.31
CA LEU A 33 0.65 -1.21 9.24
C LEU A 33 0.68 -1.89 7.88
N LYS A 34 1.15 -3.14 7.81
CA LYS A 34 1.22 -3.87 6.54
C LYS A 34 -0.19 -4.14 6.00
N GLU A 35 -1.10 -4.58 6.84
CA GLU A 35 -2.51 -4.81 6.49
C GLU A 35 -3.19 -3.51 6.04
N GLU A 36 -2.93 -2.40 6.72
CA GLU A 36 -3.48 -1.08 6.35
C GLU A 36 -2.96 -0.60 4.99
N VAL A 37 -1.68 -0.86 4.70
CA VAL A 37 -1.12 -0.59 3.38
C VAL A 37 -1.75 -1.50 2.33
N GLU A 38 -1.96 -2.79 2.61
CA GLU A 38 -2.69 -3.68 1.71
C GLU A 38 -4.12 -3.19 1.45
N ASN A 39 -4.82 -2.74 2.50
CA ASN A 39 -6.16 -2.16 2.43
C ASN A 39 -6.18 -0.87 1.58
N ALA A 40 -5.14 -0.03 1.68
CA ALA A 40 -5.01 1.17 0.85
C ALA A 40 -4.94 0.85 -0.65
N PHE A 41 -4.39 -0.31 -1.00
CA PHE A 41 -4.32 -0.86 -2.36
C PHE A 41 -5.48 -1.80 -2.72
N GLY A 42 -6.32 -2.22 -1.78
CA GLY A 42 -7.36 -3.26 -1.95
C GLY A 42 -8.45 -2.98 -3.00
N THR A 43 -8.36 -1.85 -3.71
CA THR A 43 -9.24 -1.50 -4.84
C THR A 43 -8.45 -1.05 -6.09
N TYR A 44 -7.12 -1.12 -6.04
CA TYR A 44 -6.20 -0.83 -7.13
C TYR A 44 -5.88 -2.11 -7.87
N HIS A 45 -6.43 -2.26 -9.07
CA HIS A 45 -6.09 -3.35 -9.99
C HIS A 45 -5.27 -2.79 -11.14
N TYR A 46 -4.15 -3.44 -11.43
CA TYR A 46 -3.37 -3.20 -12.65
C TYR A 46 -3.39 -4.46 -13.50
N ASP A 47 -3.96 -4.40 -14.71
CA ASP A 47 -4.05 -5.51 -15.67
C ASP A 47 -4.53 -6.86 -15.10
N GLY A 48 -5.36 -6.84 -14.05
CA GLY A 48 -5.91 -8.05 -13.40
C GLY A 48 -4.96 -8.69 -12.36
N ILE A 49 -3.94 -7.97 -11.91
CA ILE A 49 -3.02 -8.40 -10.85
C ILE A 49 -3.42 -7.75 -9.52
N ASP A 50 -3.51 -8.60 -8.49
CA ASP A 50 -3.97 -8.26 -7.15
C ASP A 50 -2.85 -8.36 -6.10
N GLU A 51 -1.65 -8.77 -6.51
CA GLU A 51 -0.53 -8.99 -5.60
C GLU A 51 0.26 -7.70 -5.38
N ILE A 52 0.33 -7.30 -4.10
CA ILE A 52 1.10 -6.14 -3.65
C ILE A 52 2.51 -6.59 -3.33
N LYS A 53 3.48 -5.89 -3.90
CA LYS A 53 4.90 -6.10 -3.69
C LYS A 53 5.40 -5.18 -2.59
N PHE A 54 5.88 -5.78 -1.51
CA PHE A 54 6.57 -5.11 -0.41
C PHE A 54 8.09 -5.33 -0.52
N CYS A 55 8.88 -4.31 -0.20
CA CYS A 55 10.33 -4.51 -0.02
C CYS A 55 10.65 -5.32 1.26
N GLU A 56 11.80 -5.99 1.31
CA GLU A 56 12.19 -6.84 2.46
C GLU A 56 12.27 -6.06 3.78
N LYS A 57 12.51 -4.74 3.71
CA LYS A 57 12.64 -3.87 4.87
C LYS A 57 11.34 -3.64 5.64
N TRP A 58 10.18 -4.00 5.09
CA TRP A 58 8.90 -3.92 5.81
C TRP A 58 8.86 -4.84 7.04
N GLU A 59 9.58 -5.96 7.02
CA GLU A 59 9.68 -6.87 8.16
C GLU A 59 10.71 -6.40 9.22
N CYS A 60 11.51 -5.39 8.89
CA CYS A 60 12.54 -4.83 9.77
C CYS A 60 12.06 -3.63 10.59
N ILE A 61 10.79 -3.23 10.47
CA ILE A 61 10.22 -2.16 11.29
C ILE A 61 9.93 -2.73 12.68
N ASP A 62 10.85 -2.54 13.63
CA ASP A 62 10.73 -3.07 14.99
C ASP A 62 10.91 -2.02 16.09
N SER A 63 11.33 -0.81 15.70
CA SER A 63 11.74 0.24 16.62
C SER A 63 11.35 1.63 16.13
N ASP A 64 11.28 2.58 17.06
CA ASP A 64 10.97 3.97 16.77
C ASP A 64 12.04 4.58 15.83
N GLY A 65 11.59 5.34 14.84
CA GLY A 65 12.46 5.86 13.80
C GLY A 65 11.70 6.35 12.57
N GLU A 66 12.45 6.79 11.57
CA GLU A 66 11.93 7.19 10.26
C GLU A 66 12.43 6.19 9.22
N TYR A 67 11.50 5.66 8.43
CA TYR A 67 11.73 4.62 7.44
C TYR A 67 11.21 5.08 6.09
N VAL A 68 11.93 4.74 5.03
CA VAL A 68 11.49 4.94 3.65
C VAL A 68 11.44 3.58 2.99
N LEU A 69 10.22 3.12 2.69
CA LEU A 69 9.96 1.78 2.19
C LEU A 69 9.21 1.81 0.87
N ASN A 70 9.57 0.90 -0.02
CA ASN A 70 8.93 0.79 -1.31
C ASN A 70 7.75 -0.20 -1.24
N VAL A 71 6.63 0.18 -1.86
CA VAL A 71 5.45 -0.67 -2.05
C VAL A 71 4.84 -0.41 -3.43
N GLY A 72 4.39 -1.45 -4.10
CA GLY A 72 3.76 -1.35 -5.42
C GLY A 72 2.96 -2.60 -5.75
N ILE A 73 2.56 -2.75 -7.02
CA ILE A 73 1.98 -4.01 -7.50
C ILE A 73 3.09 -4.86 -8.11
N ASP A 74 3.01 -6.18 -7.94
CA ASP A 74 3.94 -7.13 -8.54
C ASP A 74 3.69 -7.29 -10.05
N HIS A 75 4.02 -6.24 -10.80
CA HIS A 75 3.92 -6.21 -12.24
C HIS A 75 5.04 -5.35 -12.83
N GLU A 76 5.65 -5.82 -13.93
CA GLU A 76 6.79 -5.16 -14.59
C GLU A 76 6.49 -3.70 -14.99
N ASN A 77 5.23 -3.38 -15.30
CA ASN A 77 4.79 -2.06 -15.74
C ASN A 77 3.98 -1.30 -14.68
N ALA A 78 3.86 -1.83 -13.45
CA ALA A 78 3.17 -1.13 -12.37
C ALA A 78 4.04 -0.05 -11.74
N TYR A 79 3.39 0.95 -11.15
CA TYR A 79 4.05 1.97 -10.36
C TYR A 79 4.41 1.42 -8.98
N GLU A 80 5.61 1.78 -8.52
CA GLU A 80 6.05 1.62 -7.15
C GLU A 80 6.07 2.99 -6.47
N PHE A 81 5.70 3.02 -5.20
CA PHE A 81 5.69 4.21 -4.35
C PHE A 81 6.75 4.09 -3.27
N SER A 82 7.37 5.22 -2.93
CA SER A 82 8.24 5.36 -1.77
C SER A 82 7.44 5.97 -0.62
N VAL A 83 7.15 5.14 0.39
CA VAL A 83 6.34 5.52 1.56
C VAL A 83 7.26 5.90 2.72
N TYR A 84 7.05 7.09 3.25
CA TYR A 84 7.78 7.62 4.39
C TYR A 84 7.02 7.33 5.67
N ILE A 85 7.52 6.40 6.46
CA ILE A 85 6.87 5.90 7.68
C ILE A 85 7.63 6.43 8.88
N LYS A 86 6.90 7.03 9.81
CA LYS A 86 7.41 7.45 11.10
C LYS A 86 6.86 6.54 12.19
N VAL A 87 7.74 5.91 12.93
CA VAL A 87 7.40 5.05 14.06
C VAL A 87 7.74 5.76 15.36
N THR A 88 6.77 5.86 16.27
CA THR A 88 6.95 6.47 17.58
C THR A 88 6.04 5.76 18.59
N ASN A 89 6.58 5.34 19.73
CA ASN A 89 5.86 4.58 20.76
C ASN A 89 5.15 3.33 20.19
N ASN A 90 5.82 2.57 19.32
CA ASN A 90 5.26 1.37 18.70
C ASN A 90 4.02 1.62 17.80
N LYS A 91 3.85 2.87 17.36
CA LYS A 91 2.84 3.27 16.38
C LYS A 91 3.50 3.82 15.13
N ALA A 92 3.00 3.44 13.97
CA ALA A 92 3.44 3.92 12.68
C ALA A 92 2.47 4.94 12.10
N SER A 93 3.00 5.95 11.42
CA SER A 93 2.24 6.90 10.61
C SER A 93 2.96 7.11 9.29
N ILE A 94 2.21 7.12 8.20
CA ILE A 94 2.72 7.52 6.89
C ILE A 94 2.69 9.05 6.84
N THR A 95 3.84 9.64 6.54
CA THR A 95 4.02 11.10 6.53
C THR A 95 4.11 11.66 5.12
N ASN A 96 4.48 10.83 4.15
CA ASN A 96 4.62 11.22 2.76
C ASN A 96 4.65 9.98 1.85
N VAL A 97 4.26 10.14 0.59
CA VAL A 97 4.33 9.11 -0.46
C VAL A 97 4.85 9.75 -1.75
N LEU A 98 5.92 9.19 -2.34
CA LEU A 98 6.55 9.68 -3.57
C LEU A 98 6.53 8.65 -4.70
#